data_AF-A0A9P5HGL1-F1
#
_entry.id   AF-A0A9P5HGL1-F1
#
_cell.length_a   1.000
_cell.length_b   1.000
_cell.length_c   1.000
_cell.angle_alpha   90.00
_cell.angle_beta   90.00
_cell.angle_gamma   90.00
#
_symmetry.space_group_name_H-M   'P 1'
#
loop_
_entity.id
_entity.type
_entity.pdbx_description
1 polymer ?
#
loop_
_entity_poly.entity_id
_entity_poly.type
_entity_poly.pdbx_seq_one_letter_code
_entity_poly.pdbx_strand_id
1 'polypeptide(L)'
;MFSNFVWRSYGALWLDQAAQGRLGGLALDATKALAKANFGRLNHKSDIELEGVTQYGQCLKTLAADLGKSMTSVQDLLVPILVLMMHAASHVDRIGAMFHLKGIARLLHLCGPEAFQRQPYLNAFEAARSTLLIAGLVGKQRLFFDDIKWRTVPWALSPSSKTPQSELLDILVVVPGILQDHAAAEKAGALDDYLHLEIAERVQDQLIQLYQWRWRWQTDSGDQVAVDSSKTWQPNGSAATILGSIGTSRHLDRLRFGKFVAAIEIMLYNATLMWLLALLWKTDPLGAGIRIEVCATAAMPVDDEARQYTSFEPLRRPGASLTVRDPAMEICRAFEWVSRHHSRSKEPSFLYLFPMGMAMSVLAEDPEGKRWAQALLEKSPITANYARGDNPAGFGFYITQQALDPDEVQATQQLFSVPELAAAN
;
A
#
# COMPACT_ATOMS: atom_id res chain seq x y z
N MET A 1 21.26 4.81 8.60
CA MET A 1 20.39 4.59 7.41
C MET A 1 19.15 3.76 7.74
N PHE A 2 19.29 2.54 8.28
CA PHE A 2 18.20 1.57 8.46
C PHE A 2 17.38 1.67 9.77
N SER A 3 17.48 2.76 10.52
CA SER A 3 16.64 2.96 11.71
C SER A 3 15.19 3.22 11.33
N ASN A 4 14.95 3.89 10.19
CA ASN A 4 13.61 4.01 9.61
C ASN A 4 13.18 2.66 9.01
N PHE A 5 12.42 1.89 9.79
CA PHE A 5 11.95 0.56 9.39
C PHE A 5 10.96 0.59 8.23
N VAL A 6 10.24 1.69 7.99
CA VAL A 6 9.35 1.83 6.83
C VAL A 6 10.18 1.79 5.55
N TRP A 7 11.23 2.61 5.49
CA TRP A 7 12.17 2.62 4.38
C TRP A 7 13.01 1.35 4.27
N ARG A 8 13.40 0.76 5.41
CA ARG A 8 14.13 -0.51 5.43
C ARG A 8 13.28 -1.64 4.87
N SER A 9 12.02 -1.76 5.27
CA SER A 9 11.11 -2.81 4.78
C SER A 9 10.72 -2.58 3.32
N TYR A 10 10.57 -1.32 2.90
CA TYR A 10 10.34 -0.95 1.49
C TYR A 10 11.51 -1.38 0.59
N GLY A 11 12.74 -1.11 1.04
CA GLY A 11 13.97 -1.42 0.30
C GLY A 11 14.63 -2.75 0.66
N ALA A 12 13.99 -3.62 1.45
CA ALA A 12 14.66 -4.72 2.17
C ALA A 12 15.52 -5.63 1.27
N LEU A 13 15.09 -5.82 0.02
CA LEU A 13 15.73 -6.76 -0.90
C LEU A 13 16.77 -6.13 -1.84
N TRP A 14 16.86 -4.80 -1.92
CA TRP A 14 17.73 -4.10 -2.87
C TRP A 14 18.54 -2.94 -2.26
N LEU A 15 18.06 -2.30 -1.19
CA LEU A 15 18.70 -1.13 -0.59
C LEU A 15 20.04 -1.47 0.09
N ASP A 16 20.15 -2.65 0.70
CA ASP A 16 21.42 -3.13 1.26
C ASP A 16 22.46 -3.40 0.15
N GLN A 17 22.01 -3.96 -0.97
CA GLN A 17 22.88 -4.16 -2.15
C GLN A 17 23.35 -2.82 -2.74
N ALA A 18 22.46 -1.81 -2.80
CA ALA A 18 22.82 -0.45 -3.20
C ALA A 18 23.85 0.17 -2.24
N ALA A 19 23.64 0.02 -0.92
CA ALA A 19 24.56 0.50 0.11
C ALA A 19 25.95 -0.15 0.05
N GLN A 20 26.03 -1.38 -0.46
CA GLN A 20 27.27 -2.12 -0.67
C GLN A 20 27.91 -1.84 -2.04
N GLY A 21 27.30 -1.00 -2.88
CA GLY A 21 27.79 -0.67 -4.21
C GLY A 21 27.59 -1.76 -5.26
N ARG A 22 26.79 -2.79 -4.97
CA ARG A 22 26.51 -3.90 -5.90
C ARG A 22 25.58 -3.50 -7.04
N LEU A 23 24.87 -2.37 -6.90
CA LEU A 23 23.89 -1.85 -7.87
C LEU A 23 24.40 -0.59 -8.60
N GLY A 24 25.73 -0.46 -8.72
CA GLY A 24 26.38 0.64 -9.42
C GLY A 24 26.75 1.83 -8.52
N GLY A 25 27.64 2.68 -9.05
CA GLY A 25 28.19 3.83 -8.33
C GLY A 25 27.13 4.87 -7.97
N LEU A 26 26.20 5.17 -8.89
CA LEU A 26 25.14 6.14 -8.64
C LEU A 26 24.17 5.68 -7.53
N ALA A 27 23.83 4.39 -7.49
CA ALA A 27 23.01 3.84 -6.41
C ALA A 27 23.71 3.94 -5.05
N LEU A 28 25.02 3.67 -5.00
CA LEU A 28 25.84 3.82 -3.80
C LEU A 28 25.88 5.27 -3.33
N ASP A 29 26.09 6.23 -4.23
CA ASP A 29 26.20 7.64 -3.89
C ASP A 29 24.86 8.23 -3.46
N ALA A 30 23.76 7.85 -4.13
CA ALA A 30 22.40 8.21 -3.69
C ALA A 30 22.11 7.66 -2.29
N THR A 31 22.56 6.43 -2.02
CA THR A 31 22.44 5.80 -0.71
C THR A 31 23.25 6.56 0.33
N LYS A 32 24.52 6.89 0.07
CA LYS A 32 25.33 7.74 0.97
C LYS A 32 24.68 9.10 1.25
N ALA A 33 24.14 9.76 0.23
CA ALA A 33 23.42 11.03 0.40
C ALA A 33 22.24 10.87 1.37
N LEU A 34 21.38 9.87 1.14
CA LEU A 34 20.26 9.54 2.03
C LEU A 34 20.71 9.21 3.46
N ALA A 35 21.81 8.45 3.62
CA ALA A 35 22.36 8.11 4.93
C ALA A 35 22.84 9.34 5.69
N LYS A 36 23.66 10.18 5.04
CA LYS A 36 24.24 11.37 5.65
C LYS A 36 23.16 12.36 6.07
N ALA A 37 22.23 12.66 5.16
CA ALA A 37 21.16 13.61 5.41
C ALA A 37 20.30 13.18 6.61
N ASN A 38 19.86 11.91 6.63
CA ASN A 38 19.07 11.39 7.75
C ASN A 38 19.88 11.28 9.04
N PHE A 39 21.16 10.88 8.98
CA PHE A 39 22.01 10.80 10.18
C PHE A 39 22.26 12.17 10.78
N GLY A 40 22.60 13.17 9.95
CA GLY A 40 22.80 14.56 10.36
C GLY A 40 21.57 15.07 11.09
N ARG A 41 20.39 14.93 10.49
CA ARG A 41 19.13 15.35 11.11
C ARG A 41 18.84 14.65 12.43
N LEU A 42 18.87 13.31 12.46
CA LEU A 42 18.53 12.52 13.65
C LEU A 42 19.48 12.77 14.83
N ASN A 43 20.71 13.19 14.56
CA ASN A 43 21.72 13.48 15.59
C ASN A 43 21.99 14.98 15.76
N HIS A 44 21.17 15.85 15.16
CA HIS A 44 21.32 17.30 15.21
C HIS A 44 22.71 17.80 14.78
N LYS A 45 23.28 17.19 13.73
CA LYS A 45 24.55 17.54 13.09
C LYS A 45 24.30 18.16 11.71
N SER A 46 24.19 19.48 11.68
CA SER A 46 23.81 20.26 10.48
C SER A 46 24.87 20.21 9.36
N ASP A 47 26.14 20.08 9.71
CA ASP A 47 27.25 19.87 8.79
C ASP A 47 27.08 18.57 7.98
N ILE A 48 26.80 17.46 8.66
CA ILE A 48 26.58 16.16 8.01
C ILE A 48 25.27 16.16 7.21
N GLU A 49 24.23 16.82 7.70
CA GLU A 49 22.98 16.97 6.95
C GLU A 49 23.22 17.72 5.63
N LEU A 50 23.93 18.85 5.67
CA LEU A 50 24.27 19.66 4.50
C LEU A 50 25.15 18.90 3.49
N GLU A 51 26.11 18.10 3.95
CA GLU A 51 26.88 17.21 3.08
C GLU A 51 25.97 16.23 2.34
N GLY A 52 24.99 15.64 3.04
CA GLY A 52 24.01 14.73 2.45
C GLY A 52 23.19 15.40 1.35
N VAL A 53 22.68 16.61 1.62
CA VAL A 53 21.91 17.40 0.64
C VAL A 53 22.76 17.80 -0.57
N THR A 54 24.03 18.16 -0.35
CA THR A 54 24.96 18.49 -1.43
C THR A 54 25.24 17.26 -2.30
N GLN A 55 25.46 16.10 -1.69
CA GLN A 55 25.67 14.84 -2.40
C GLN A 55 24.42 14.40 -3.16
N TYR A 56 23.22 14.62 -2.62
CA TYR A 56 21.95 14.43 -3.33
C TYR A 56 21.90 15.26 -4.63
N GLY A 57 22.25 16.55 -4.55
CA GLY A 57 22.33 17.43 -5.72
C GLY A 57 23.36 16.98 -6.77
N GLN A 58 24.48 16.40 -6.34
CA GLN A 58 25.46 15.81 -7.26
C GLN A 58 24.92 14.55 -7.94
N CYS A 59 24.23 13.68 -7.20
CA CYS A 59 23.59 12.48 -7.76
C CYS A 59 22.56 12.84 -8.84
N LEU A 60 21.78 13.91 -8.65
CA LEU A 60 20.84 14.40 -9.65
C LEU A 60 21.54 14.82 -10.97
N LYS A 61 22.71 15.47 -10.88
CA LYS A 61 23.49 15.86 -12.07
C LYS A 61 24.01 14.64 -12.82
N THR A 62 24.53 13.65 -12.08
CA THR A 62 25.00 12.38 -12.66
C THR A 62 23.86 11.62 -13.32
N LEU A 63 22.72 11.49 -12.63
CA LEU A 63 21.52 10.86 -13.17
C LEU A 63 21.05 11.54 -14.47
N ALA A 64 21.00 12.87 -14.49
CA ALA A 64 20.61 13.62 -15.69
C ALA A 64 21.59 13.39 -16.86
N ALA A 65 22.89 13.31 -16.59
CA ALA A 65 23.89 13.00 -17.60
C ALA A 65 23.76 11.56 -18.12
N ASP A 66 23.44 10.59 -17.25
CA ASP A 66 23.28 9.19 -17.63
C ASP A 66 21.98 8.94 -18.40
N LEU A 67 20.89 9.62 -18.08
CA LEU A 67 19.66 9.62 -18.87
C LEU A 67 19.85 10.17 -20.29
N GLY A 68 20.86 11.02 -20.51
CA GLY A 68 21.21 11.55 -21.83
C GLY A 68 22.09 10.62 -22.68
N LYS A 69 22.54 9.47 -22.16
CA LYS A 69 23.39 8.49 -22.87
C LYS A 69 22.54 7.36 -23.46
N SER A 70 23.18 6.50 -24.26
CA SER A 70 22.57 5.32 -24.92
C SER A 70 21.68 4.49 -23.98
N MET A 71 20.52 4.04 -24.47
CA MET A 71 19.47 3.34 -23.70
C MET A 71 19.83 1.92 -23.21
N THR A 72 21.06 1.46 -23.44
CA THR A 72 21.50 0.14 -23.01
C THR A 72 21.63 0.13 -21.48
N SER A 73 20.73 -0.59 -20.80
CA SER A 73 20.67 -0.74 -19.33
C SER A 73 19.99 0.41 -18.56
N VAL A 74 19.01 1.09 -19.16
CA VAL A 74 18.21 2.13 -18.47
C VAL A 74 17.58 1.62 -17.17
N GLN A 75 17.24 0.32 -17.07
CA GLN A 75 16.71 -0.29 -15.84
C GLN A 75 17.63 -0.14 -14.61
N ASP A 76 18.94 0.03 -14.82
CA ASP A 76 19.94 0.22 -13.75
C ASP A 76 19.71 1.54 -12.99
N LEU A 77 19.03 2.50 -13.62
CA LEU A 77 18.71 3.78 -13.02
C LEU A 77 17.48 3.71 -12.10
N LEU A 78 16.72 2.61 -12.07
CA LEU A 78 15.54 2.50 -11.23
C LEU A 78 15.88 2.64 -9.73
N VAL A 79 16.88 1.87 -9.28
CA VAL A 79 17.30 1.87 -7.87
C VAL A 79 17.81 3.24 -7.40
N PRO A 80 18.75 3.93 -8.09
CA PRO A 80 19.16 5.25 -7.66
C PRO A 80 17.99 6.25 -7.63
N ILE A 81 17.06 6.22 -8.60
CA ILE A 81 15.89 7.11 -8.57
C ILE A 81 14.99 6.80 -7.35
N LEU A 82 14.77 5.53 -7.02
CA LEU A 82 14.02 5.15 -5.81
C LEU A 82 14.68 5.69 -4.54
N VAL A 83 16.01 5.62 -4.43
CA VAL A 83 16.75 6.16 -3.27
C VAL A 83 16.67 7.70 -3.22
N LEU A 84 16.77 8.38 -4.36
CA LEU A 84 16.64 9.84 -4.44
C LEU A 84 15.21 10.30 -4.12
N MET A 85 14.19 9.53 -4.52
CA MET A 85 12.80 9.74 -4.11
C MET A 85 12.66 9.62 -2.58
N MET A 86 13.25 8.60 -1.96
CA MET A 86 13.26 8.44 -0.50
C MET A 86 13.93 9.64 0.19
N HIS A 87 15.00 10.19 -0.39
CA HIS A 87 15.65 11.40 0.12
C HIS A 87 14.70 12.60 0.10
N ALA A 88 14.11 12.89 -1.07
CA ALA A 88 13.18 14.01 -1.23
C ALA A 88 11.97 13.89 -0.29
N ALA A 89 11.37 12.69 -0.22
CA ALA A 89 10.24 12.41 0.66
C ALA A 89 10.59 12.58 2.14
N SER A 90 11.80 12.18 2.56
CA SER A 90 12.26 12.35 3.95
C SER A 90 12.54 13.82 4.31
N HIS A 91 12.73 14.71 3.33
CA HIS A 91 13.00 16.15 3.54
C HIS A 91 11.76 17.01 3.31
N VAL A 92 10.57 16.40 3.21
CA VAL A 92 9.30 17.09 2.94
C VAL A 92 9.35 17.87 1.61
N ASP A 93 10.27 17.52 0.70
CA ASP A 93 10.32 18.06 -0.66
C ASP A 93 9.30 17.31 -1.53
N ARG A 94 8.03 17.71 -1.39
CA ARG A 94 6.90 17.09 -2.10
C ARG A 94 7.03 17.22 -3.61
N ILE A 95 7.54 18.35 -4.08
CA ILE A 95 7.71 18.64 -5.51
C ILE A 95 8.80 17.73 -6.07
N GLY A 96 9.96 17.66 -5.42
CA GLY A 96 11.04 16.75 -5.81
C GLY A 96 10.61 15.29 -5.78
N ALA A 97 9.92 14.85 -4.72
CA ALA A 97 9.40 13.49 -4.63
C ALA A 97 8.43 13.17 -5.79
N MET A 98 7.55 14.10 -6.15
CA MET A 98 6.64 13.94 -7.30
C MET A 98 7.39 13.84 -8.63
N PHE A 99 8.42 14.64 -8.85
CA PHE A 99 9.26 14.52 -10.06
C PHE A 99 9.96 13.16 -10.14
N HIS A 100 10.45 12.64 -9.02
CA HIS A 100 11.01 11.28 -8.98
C HIS A 100 9.97 10.22 -9.30
N LEU A 101 8.74 10.32 -8.79
CA LEU A 101 7.65 9.39 -9.13
C LEU A 101 7.35 9.39 -10.63
N LYS A 102 7.25 10.58 -11.26
CA LYS A 102 7.08 10.69 -12.71
C LYS A 102 8.26 10.07 -13.46
N GLY A 103 9.48 10.32 -13.00
CA GLY A 103 10.71 9.73 -13.55
C GLY A 103 10.71 8.20 -13.49
N ILE A 104 10.36 7.62 -12.34
CA ILE A 104 10.20 6.16 -12.15
C ILE A 104 9.20 5.62 -13.16
N ALA A 105 8.03 6.24 -13.24
CA ALA A 105 6.96 5.73 -14.08
C ALA A 105 7.29 5.79 -15.58
N ARG A 106 7.98 6.84 -16.03
CA ARG A 106 8.50 6.95 -17.40
C ARG A 106 9.60 5.93 -17.67
N LEU A 107 10.51 5.73 -16.72
CA LEU A 107 11.58 4.74 -16.84
C LEU A 107 11.01 3.31 -16.96
N LEU A 108 10.02 2.97 -16.13
CA LEU A 108 9.36 1.67 -16.23
C LEU A 108 8.75 1.48 -17.64
N HIS A 109 8.00 2.46 -18.14
CA HIS A 109 7.46 2.40 -19.51
C HIS A 109 8.53 2.20 -20.59
N LEU A 110 9.63 2.95 -20.53
CA LEU A 110 10.72 2.84 -21.50
C LEU A 110 11.38 1.46 -21.48
N CYS A 111 11.52 0.86 -20.29
CA CYS A 111 12.14 -0.46 -20.14
C CYS A 111 11.21 -1.61 -20.53
N GLY A 112 9.89 -1.45 -20.35
CA GLY A 112 8.94 -2.55 -20.45
C GLY A 112 9.04 -3.56 -19.30
N PRO A 113 8.03 -4.43 -19.11
CA PRO A 113 8.02 -5.38 -18.00
C PRO A 113 9.12 -6.47 -18.09
N GLU A 114 9.60 -6.80 -19.29
CA GLU A 114 10.63 -7.82 -19.54
C GLU A 114 11.96 -7.46 -18.88
N ALA A 115 12.28 -6.16 -18.78
CA ALA A 115 13.49 -5.68 -18.15
C ALA A 115 13.58 -6.01 -16.64
N PHE A 116 12.44 -6.33 -16.02
CA PHE A 116 12.33 -6.55 -14.58
C PHE A 116 12.15 -8.03 -14.20
N GLN A 117 12.47 -8.96 -15.09
CA GLN A 117 12.30 -10.41 -14.86
C GLN A 117 13.34 -11.06 -13.94
N ARG A 118 14.41 -10.33 -13.60
CA ARG A 118 15.54 -10.87 -12.84
C ARG A 118 15.85 -10.03 -11.62
N GLN A 119 16.38 -10.70 -10.61
CA GLN A 119 16.90 -10.01 -9.43
C GLN A 119 18.18 -9.25 -9.76
N PRO A 120 18.40 -8.07 -9.16
CA PRO A 120 17.58 -7.42 -8.13
C PRO A 120 16.48 -6.48 -8.66
N TYR A 121 16.36 -6.34 -9.99
CA TYR A 121 15.43 -5.38 -10.62
C TYR A 121 13.97 -5.74 -10.42
N LEU A 122 13.62 -7.02 -10.31
CA LEU A 122 12.27 -7.44 -9.93
C LEU A 122 11.86 -6.84 -8.58
N ASN A 123 12.73 -6.91 -7.57
CA ASN A 123 12.44 -6.33 -6.25
C ASN A 123 12.32 -4.81 -6.29
N ALA A 124 13.15 -4.14 -7.09
CA ALA A 124 13.06 -2.69 -7.28
C ALA A 124 11.76 -2.29 -8.01
N PHE A 125 11.36 -3.09 -9.00
CA PHE A 125 10.09 -2.94 -9.70
C PHE A 125 8.90 -3.08 -8.75
N GLU A 126 8.88 -4.07 -7.86
CA GLU A 126 7.79 -4.22 -6.89
C GLU A 126 7.69 -3.02 -5.93
N ALA A 127 8.84 -2.53 -5.46
CA ALA A 127 8.90 -1.33 -4.64
C ALA A 127 8.36 -0.10 -5.40
N ALA A 128 8.79 0.10 -6.65
CA ALA A 128 8.32 1.17 -7.52
C ALA A 128 6.81 1.08 -7.79
N ARG A 129 6.32 -0.12 -8.11
CA ARG A 129 4.92 -0.43 -8.36
C ARG A 129 4.07 -0.06 -7.15
N SER A 130 4.50 -0.43 -5.94
CA SER A 130 3.77 -0.10 -4.71
C SER A 130 3.66 1.41 -4.49
N THR A 131 4.71 2.19 -4.72
CA THR A 131 4.66 3.66 -4.51
C THR A 131 3.81 4.36 -5.56
N LEU A 132 3.92 3.96 -6.83
CA LEU A 132 3.08 4.49 -7.91
C LEU A 132 1.61 4.12 -7.73
N LEU A 133 1.32 2.94 -7.17
CA LEU A 133 -0.04 2.53 -6.83
C LEU A 133 -0.71 3.51 -5.87
N ILE A 134 -0.01 3.91 -4.82
CA ILE A 134 -0.50 4.92 -3.88
C ILE A 134 -0.78 6.25 -4.60
N ALA A 135 0.12 6.67 -5.47
CA ALA A 135 -0.07 7.90 -6.23
C ALA A 135 -1.31 7.81 -7.15
N GLY A 136 -1.54 6.67 -7.80
CA GLY A 136 -2.73 6.41 -8.62
C GLY A 136 -4.03 6.40 -7.81
N LEU A 137 -4.02 5.81 -6.61
CA LEU A 137 -5.18 5.81 -5.70
C LEU A 137 -5.55 7.22 -5.26
N VAL A 138 -4.57 8.02 -4.81
CA VAL A 138 -4.80 9.42 -4.42
C VAL A 138 -5.25 10.26 -5.61
N GLY A 139 -4.60 10.06 -6.76
CA GLY A 139 -4.91 10.80 -7.99
C GLY A 139 -6.20 10.35 -8.67
N LYS A 140 -6.83 9.25 -8.22
CA LYS A 140 -7.91 8.56 -8.94
C LYS A 140 -7.56 8.38 -10.42
N GLN A 141 -6.34 7.94 -10.66
CA GLN A 141 -5.77 7.84 -11.99
C GLN A 141 -5.38 6.39 -12.27
N ARG A 142 -5.96 5.86 -13.35
CA ARG A 142 -5.60 4.54 -13.89
C ARG A 142 -4.10 4.47 -14.13
N LEU A 143 -3.53 3.34 -13.74
CA LEU A 143 -2.12 3.06 -13.91
C LEU A 143 -1.96 2.08 -15.07
N PHE A 144 -0.86 2.22 -15.81
CA PHE A 144 -0.47 1.27 -16.84
C PHE A 144 -0.24 -0.16 -16.30
N PHE A 145 -0.01 -0.29 -14.99
CA PHE A 145 0.07 -1.57 -14.29
C PHE A 145 -1.24 -2.39 -14.31
N ASP A 146 -2.37 -1.78 -14.67
CA ASP A 146 -3.65 -2.48 -14.88
C ASP A 146 -3.59 -3.40 -16.12
N ASP A 147 -2.72 -3.13 -17.09
CA ASP A 147 -2.48 -4.04 -18.20
C ASP A 147 -1.88 -5.38 -17.69
N ILE A 148 -2.46 -6.49 -18.16
CA ILE A 148 -2.10 -7.85 -17.76
C ILE A 148 -0.61 -8.15 -17.92
N LYS A 149 0.07 -7.54 -18.91
CA LYS A 149 1.51 -7.77 -19.11
C LYS A 149 2.32 -7.30 -17.91
N TRP A 150 1.93 -6.21 -17.25
CA TRP A 150 2.62 -5.69 -16.07
C TRP A 150 2.37 -6.50 -14.80
N ARG A 151 1.34 -7.36 -14.81
CA ARG A 151 0.99 -8.27 -13.71
C ARG A 151 1.57 -9.68 -13.90
N THR A 152 1.96 -10.05 -15.12
CA THR A 152 2.41 -11.42 -15.45
C THR A 152 3.87 -11.47 -15.89
N VAL A 153 4.29 -10.60 -16.80
CA VAL A 153 5.60 -10.66 -17.46
C VAL A 153 6.79 -10.51 -16.50
N PRO A 154 6.78 -9.62 -15.48
CA PRO A 154 7.91 -9.50 -14.54
C PRO A 154 8.21 -10.80 -13.77
N TRP A 155 7.24 -11.70 -13.63
CA TRP A 155 7.42 -13.00 -12.97
C TRP A 155 7.54 -14.16 -13.95
N ALA A 156 7.52 -13.94 -15.27
CA ALA A 156 7.46 -15.01 -16.26
C ALA A 156 8.67 -15.97 -16.20
N LEU A 157 9.86 -15.50 -15.84
CA LEU A 157 11.05 -16.35 -15.67
C LEU A 157 11.07 -17.12 -14.34
N SER A 158 10.29 -16.69 -13.35
CA SER A 158 10.23 -17.34 -12.04
C SER A 158 8.84 -17.13 -11.40
N PRO A 159 7.79 -17.81 -11.90
CA PRO A 159 6.42 -17.58 -11.42
C PRO A 159 6.24 -17.78 -9.91
N SER A 160 6.97 -18.73 -9.32
CA SER A 160 6.98 -19.02 -7.88
C SER A 160 7.56 -17.88 -7.01
N SER A 161 8.19 -16.87 -7.60
CA SER A 161 8.70 -15.71 -6.87
C SER A 161 7.64 -14.64 -6.60
N LYS A 162 6.44 -14.78 -7.17
CA LYS A 162 5.33 -13.86 -6.93
C LYS A 162 4.75 -14.10 -5.54
N THR A 163 4.83 -13.09 -4.69
CA THR A 163 4.43 -13.20 -3.29
C THR A 163 2.92 -12.93 -3.11
N PRO A 164 2.30 -13.35 -1.99
CA PRO A 164 0.91 -13.00 -1.72
C PRO A 164 0.69 -11.47 -1.65
N GLN A 165 1.67 -10.69 -1.18
CA GLN A 165 1.63 -9.23 -1.29
C GLN A 165 1.58 -8.78 -2.76
N SER A 166 2.39 -9.39 -3.64
CA SER A 166 2.41 -9.07 -5.07
C SER A 166 1.07 -9.32 -5.74
N GLU A 167 0.37 -10.41 -5.36
CA GLU A 167 -0.98 -10.72 -5.83
C GLU A 167 -2.03 -9.70 -5.34
N LEU A 168 -1.96 -9.29 -4.07
CA LEU A 168 -2.84 -8.23 -3.55
C LEU A 168 -2.67 -6.91 -4.29
N LEU A 169 -1.43 -6.57 -4.66
CA LEU A 169 -1.16 -5.38 -5.47
C LEU A 169 -1.75 -5.49 -6.89
N ASP A 170 -1.86 -6.69 -7.47
CA ASP A 170 -2.52 -6.89 -8.77
C ASP A 170 -4.03 -6.67 -8.74
N ILE A 171 -4.65 -6.92 -7.59
CA ILE A 171 -6.08 -6.64 -7.37
C ILE A 171 -6.25 -5.13 -7.12
N LEU A 172 -5.43 -4.57 -6.24
CA LEU A 172 -5.51 -3.16 -5.87
C LEU A 172 -5.19 -2.21 -7.04
N VAL A 173 -4.37 -2.62 -8.01
CA VAL A 173 -4.01 -1.76 -9.16
C VAL A 173 -5.16 -1.46 -10.13
N VAL A 174 -6.23 -2.25 -10.09
CA VAL A 174 -7.44 -2.01 -10.88
C VAL A 174 -8.28 -0.88 -10.28
N VAL A 175 -8.23 -0.70 -8.95
CA VAL A 175 -9.06 0.25 -8.20
C VAL A 175 -8.89 1.71 -8.67
N PRO A 176 -7.67 2.25 -8.89
CA PRO A 176 -7.51 3.60 -9.45
C PRO A 176 -8.26 3.83 -10.76
N GLY A 177 -8.34 2.83 -11.63
CA GLY A 177 -9.10 2.93 -12.89
C GLY A 177 -10.61 2.98 -12.65
N ILE A 178 -11.12 2.17 -11.72
CA ILE A 178 -12.53 2.22 -11.31
C ILE A 178 -12.89 3.59 -10.72
N LEU A 179 -12.03 4.14 -9.87
CA LEU A 179 -12.21 5.48 -9.29
C LEU A 179 -12.21 6.58 -10.35
N GLN A 180 -11.33 6.48 -11.36
CA GLN A 180 -11.29 7.42 -12.47
C GLN A 180 -12.61 7.42 -13.26
N ASP A 181 -13.12 6.22 -13.58
CA ASP A 181 -14.34 6.05 -14.37
C ASP A 181 -15.57 6.52 -13.57
N HIS A 182 -15.62 6.21 -12.27
CA HIS A 182 -16.65 6.73 -11.36
C HIS A 182 -16.63 8.26 -11.28
N ALA A 183 -15.46 8.89 -11.13
CA ALA A 183 -15.36 10.35 -11.07
C ALA A 183 -15.80 11.01 -12.39
N ALA A 184 -15.54 10.36 -13.53
CA ALA A 184 -16.01 10.82 -14.83
C ALA A 184 -17.53 10.71 -14.97
N ALA A 185 -18.14 9.62 -14.47
CA ALA A 185 -19.58 9.41 -14.43
C ALA A 185 -20.32 10.52 -13.64
N GLU A 186 -19.86 10.77 -12.41
CA GLU A 186 -20.40 11.82 -11.53
C GLU A 186 -20.33 13.19 -12.20
N LYS A 187 -19.18 13.54 -12.80
CA LYS A 187 -18.99 14.82 -13.48
C LYS A 187 -19.88 14.99 -14.71
N ALA A 188 -20.19 13.91 -15.41
CA ALA A 188 -21.09 13.95 -16.56
C ALA A 188 -22.55 14.19 -16.15
N GLY A 189 -22.86 14.18 -14.84
CA GLY A 189 -24.25 14.24 -14.35
C GLY A 189 -25.06 13.03 -14.81
N ALA A 190 -24.38 11.95 -15.18
CA ALA A 190 -25.02 10.75 -15.68
C ALA A 190 -25.64 10.01 -14.49
N LEU A 191 -26.94 10.21 -14.28
CA LEU A 191 -27.83 9.27 -13.58
C LEU A 191 -28.03 7.99 -14.43
N ASP A 192 -26.99 7.56 -15.15
CA ASP A 192 -27.08 6.40 -16.02
C ASP A 192 -26.87 5.15 -15.16
N ASP A 193 -27.99 4.56 -14.74
CA ASP A 193 -28.03 3.30 -14.00
C ASP A 193 -27.16 2.22 -14.67
N TYR A 194 -27.00 2.26 -15.99
CA TYR A 194 -26.12 1.35 -16.73
C TYR A 194 -24.64 1.54 -16.38
N LEU A 195 -24.16 2.78 -16.30
CA LEU A 195 -22.75 3.06 -15.96
C LEU A 195 -22.45 2.72 -14.49
N HIS A 196 -23.38 3.01 -13.58
CA HIS A 196 -23.26 2.57 -12.18
C HIS A 196 -23.25 1.04 -12.05
N LEU A 197 -24.06 0.35 -12.86
CA LEU A 197 -24.08 -1.11 -12.92
C LEU A 197 -22.75 -1.67 -13.45
N GLU A 198 -22.20 -1.13 -14.54
CA GLU A 198 -20.91 -1.55 -15.10
C GLU A 198 -19.77 -1.36 -14.09
N ILE A 199 -19.77 -0.23 -13.36
CA ILE A 199 -18.80 0.02 -12.28
C ILE A 199 -19.00 -1.00 -11.15
N ALA A 200 -20.25 -1.26 -10.74
CA ALA A 200 -20.56 -2.23 -9.70
C ALA A 200 -20.10 -3.64 -10.08
N GLU A 201 -20.33 -4.09 -11.33
CA GLU A 201 -19.87 -5.38 -11.84
C GLU A 201 -18.34 -5.51 -11.78
N ARG A 202 -17.61 -4.47 -12.21
CA ARG A 202 -16.15 -4.46 -12.09
C ARG A 202 -15.66 -4.52 -10.64
N VAL A 203 -16.36 -3.85 -9.71
CA VAL A 203 -16.06 -3.95 -8.27
C VAL A 203 -16.33 -5.36 -7.76
N GLN A 204 -17.41 -6.01 -8.20
CA GLN A 204 -17.72 -7.40 -7.84
C GLN A 204 -16.64 -8.37 -8.34
N ASP A 205 -16.16 -8.21 -9.57
CA ASP A 205 -15.06 -9.04 -10.11
C ASP A 205 -13.78 -8.92 -9.27
N GLN A 206 -13.46 -7.71 -8.78
CA GLN A 206 -12.32 -7.52 -7.88
C GLN A 206 -12.58 -8.09 -6.49
N LEU A 207 -13.82 -7.98 -5.96
CA LEU A 207 -14.19 -8.58 -4.68
C LEU A 207 -14.08 -10.11 -4.71
N ILE A 208 -14.52 -10.74 -5.78
CA ILE A 208 -14.41 -12.19 -5.96
C ILE A 208 -12.92 -12.61 -5.95
N GLN A 209 -12.07 -11.92 -6.72
CA GLN A 209 -10.63 -12.19 -6.74
C GLN A 209 -9.98 -11.99 -5.36
N LEU A 210 -10.37 -10.93 -4.65
CA LEU A 210 -9.86 -10.64 -3.30
C LEU A 210 -10.29 -11.71 -2.28
N TYR A 211 -11.53 -12.18 -2.36
CA TYR A 211 -12.03 -13.25 -1.50
C TYR A 211 -11.42 -14.61 -1.83
N GLN A 212 -11.20 -14.92 -3.11
CA GLN A 212 -10.47 -16.13 -3.53
C GLN A 212 -9.02 -16.10 -3.03
N TRP A 213 -8.35 -14.94 -3.10
CA TRP A 213 -7.04 -14.74 -2.49
C TRP A 213 -7.08 -15.02 -0.98
N ARG A 214 -8.11 -14.52 -0.27
CA ARG A 214 -8.24 -14.72 1.18
C ARG A 214 -8.47 -16.17 1.58
N TRP A 215 -9.19 -16.93 0.77
CA TRP A 215 -9.34 -18.38 0.95
C TRP A 215 -8.01 -19.11 0.80
N ARG A 216 -7.26 -18.84 -0.29
CA ARG A 216 -5.92 -19.43 -0.49
C ARG A 216 -4.98 -19.08 0.66
N TRP A 217 -4.96 -17.81 1.08
CA TRP A 217 -4.17 -17.36 2.21
C TRP A 217 -4.55 -18.07 3.52
N GLN A 218 -5.85 -18.34 3.75
CA GLN A 218 -6.30 -19.08 4.94
C GLN A 218 -5.71 -20.48 5.00
N THR A 219 -5.70 -21.18 3.86
CA THR A 219 -5.11 -22.52 3.74
C THR A 219 -3.61 -22.50 4.00
N ASP A 220 -2.90 -21.51 3.46
CA ASP A 220 -1.44 -21.48 3.49
C ASP A 220 -0.85 -20.89 4.77
N SER A 221 -1.59 -20.01 5.46
CA SER A 221 -1.08 -19.19 6.56
C SER A 221 -2.05 -18.97 7.71
N GLY A 222 -3.28 -19.48 7.64
CA GLY A 222 -4.29 -19.27 8.68
C GLY A 222 -3.94 -19.91 10.02
N ASP A 223 -3.25 -21.06 10.00
CA ASP A 223 -2.77 -21.79 11.18
C ASP A 223 -1.71 -21.03 12.00
N GLN A 224 -1.05 -20.05 11.37
CA GLN A 224 -0.05 -19.19 11.99
C GLN A 224 -0.65 -17.98 12.70
N VAL A 225 -1.98 -17.84 12.74
CA VAL A 225 -2.66 -16.74 13.43
C VAL A 225 -3.32 -17.24 14.71
N ALA A 226 -3.01 -16.58 15.82
CA ALA A 226 -3.54 -16.92 17.13
C ALA A 226 -3.95 -15.66 17.92
N VAL A 227 -4.59 -15.89 19.06
CA VAL A 227 -4.94 -14.84 20.04
C VAL A 227 -4.06 -14.97 21.28
N ASP A 228 -3.52 -13.85 21.76
CA ASP A 228 -2.93 -13.78 23.10
C ASP A 228 -4.06 -13.63 24.15
N SER A 229 -4.54 -14.74 24.71
CA SER A 229 -5.66 -14.79 25.67
C SER A 229 -5.38 -14.17 27.06
N SER A 230 -4.20 -13.58 27.29
CA SER A 230 -3.75 -13.17 28.63
C SER A 230 -3.66 -11.65 28.88
N LYS A 231 -3.80 -10.78 27.87
CA LYS A 231 -3.67 -9.32 28.08
C LYS A 231 -4.43 -8.50 27.03
N THR A 232 -5.66 -8.10 27.33
CA THR A 232 -6.35 -7.02 26.60
C THR A 232 -6.91 -6.00 27.60
N TRP A 233 -6.34 -4.80 27.59
CA TRP A 233 -6.93 -3.62 28.23
C TRP A 233 -7.54 -2.76 27.14
N GLN A 234 -8.86 -2.50 27.22
CA GLN A 234 -9.44 -1.24 26.79
C GLN A 234 -10.49 -0.78 27.80
N PRO A 235 -10.60 0.54 28.05
CA PRO A 235 -11.60 1.12 28.92
C PRO A 235 -12.97 1.12 28.24
N ASN A 236 -13.99 0.66 28.95
CA ASN A 236 -15.39 0.74 28.50
C ASN A 236 -15.73 2.16 28.01
N GLY A 237 -15.95 2.34 26.71
CA GLY A 237 -16.63 3.53 26.20
C GLY A 237 -18.05 3.58 26.75
N SER A 238 -18.51 4.76 27.19
CA SER A 238 -19.86 4.97 27.73
C SER A 238 -20.99 4.57 26.76
N ALA A 239 -20.69 4.51 25.45
CA ALA A 239 -21.60 4.05 24.39
C ALA A 239 -21.98 2.56 24.50
N ALA A 240 -21.14 1.71 25.11
CA ALA A 240 -21.42 0.29 25.29
C ALA A 240 -22.61 0.03 26.24
N THR A 241 -22.94 1.00 27.10
CA THR A 241 -24.06 0.91 28.06
C THR A 241 -25.42 1.20 27.40
N ILE A 242 -25.45 1.81 26.22
CA ILE A 242 -26.69 2.37 25.62
C ILE A 242 -27.25 1.47 24.51
N LEU A 243 -26.43 0.70 23.79
CA LEU A 243 -26.84 0.04 22.53
C LEU A 243 -27.19 -1.45 22.63
N GLY A 244 -27.05 -2.09 23.80
CA GLY A 244 -27.33 -3.52 23.93
C GLY A 244 -26.56 -4.39 22.93
N SER A 245 -26.89 -5.67 22.87
CA SER A 245 -26.17 -6.75 22.15
C SER A 245 -26.04 -6.63 20.63
N ILE A 246 -26.35 -5.48 20.03
CA ILE A 246 -26.22 -5.21 18.58
C ILE A 246 -24.97 -4.35 18.25
N GLY A 247 -24.31 -3.78 19.27
CA GLY A 247 -23.12 -2.94 19.09
C GLY A 247 -22.06 -3.13 20.17
N THR A 248 -22.00 -4.31 20.81
CA THR A 248 -21.08 -4.53 21.92
C THR A 248 -19.63 -4.46 21.46
N SER A 249 -18.86 -3.57 22.10
CA SER A 249 -17.39 -3.64 22.19
C SER A 249 -17.00 -5.08 22.56
N ARG A 250 -16.70 -5.89 21.56
CA ARG A 250 -16.09 -7.20 21.78
C ARG A 250 -14.72 -6.90 22.34
N HIS A 251 -14.32 -7.58 23.42
CA HIS A 251 -12.92 -7.68 23.78
C HIS A 251 -12.16 -8.10 22.52
N LEU A 252 -11.51 -7.14 21.85
CA LEU A 252 -10.78 -7.44 20.63
C LEU A 252 -9.47 -8.07 21.06
N ASP A 253 -9.52 -9.38 21.06
CA ASP A 253 -8.40 -10.23 21.31
C ASP A 253 -7.20 -9.84 20.45
N ARG A 254 -6.05 -9.79 21.11
CA ARG A 254 -4.80 -9.38 20.51
C ARG A 254 -4.30 -10.46 19.57
N LEU A 255 -4.15 -10.10 18.30
CA LEU A 255 -3.64 -11.03 17.28
C LEU A 255 -2.14 -11.29 17.48
N ARG A 256 -1.76 -12.52 17.19
CA ARG A 256 -0.38 -13.00 17.07
C ARG A 256 -0.21 -13.70 15.72
N PHE A 257 0.85 -13.34 15.00
CA PHE A 257 1.18 -13.93 13.72
C PHE A 257 2.50 -14.71 13.82
N GLY A 258 2.60 -15.82 13.09
CA GLY A 258 3.83 -16.61 12.98
C GLY A 258 4.90 -15.93 12.12
N LYS A 259 4.49 -15.15 11.11
CA LYS A 259 5.38 -14.41 10.19
C LYS A 259 5.03 -12.92 10.18
N PHE A 260 6.03 -12.07 9.93
CA PHE A 260 5.79 -10.64 9.91
C PHE A 260 5.01 -10.19 8.68
N VAL A 261 5.36 -10.77 7.54
CA VAL A 261 4.70 -10.54 6.26
C VAL A 261 3.22 -10.93 6.28
N ALA A 262 2.85 -12.00 7.00
CA ALA A 262 1.46 -12.45 7.12
C ALA A 262 0.53 -11.39 7.73
N ALA A 263 1.03 -10.63 8.72
CA ALA A 263 0.27 -9.52 9.29
C ALA A 263 0.11 -8.36 8.30
N ILE A 264 1.15 -8.08 7.51
CA ILE A 264 1.12 -7.04 6.46
C ILE A 264 0.16 -7.42 5.33
N GLU A 265 0.15 -8.69 4.92
CA GLU A 265 -0.78 -9.22 3.91
C GLU A 265 -2.23 -9.06 4.33
N ILE A 266 -2.57 -9.40 5.59
CA ILE A 266 -3.93 -9.18 6.13
C ILE A 266 -4.28 -7.69 6.22
N MET A 267 -3.33 -6.83 6.60
CA MET A 267 -3.57 -5.39 6.58
C MET A 267 -3.85 -4.89 5.15
N LEU A 268 -3.08 -5.34 4.16
CA LEU A 268 -3.24 -4.94 2.77
C LEU A 268 -4.55 -5.50 2.17
N TYR A 269 -4.89 -6.75 2.45
CA TYR A 269 -6.19 -7.34 2.08
C TYR A 269 -7.35 -6.47 2.59
N ASN A 270 -7.33 -6.10 3.87
CA ASN A 270 -8.38 -5.29 4.47
C ASN A 270 -8.42 -3.87 3.89
N ALA A 271 -7.27 -3.27 3.57
CA ALA A 271 -7.22 -1.96 2.92
C ALA A 271 -7.83 -2.01 1.49
N THR A 272 -7.53 -3.05 0.72
CA THR A 272 -8.14 -3.28 -0.60
C THR A 272 -9.65 -3.53 -0.46
N LEU A 273 -10.07 -4.33 0.53
CA LEU A 273 -11.48 -4.60 0.80
C LEU A 273 -12.23 -3.31 1.13
N MET A 274 -11.65 -2.41 1.93
CA MET A 274 -12.27 -1.12 2.26
C MET A 274 -12.59 -0.28 1.03
N TRP A 275 -11.67 -0.23 0.04
CA TRP A 275 -11.91 0.46 -1.22
C TRP A 275 -13.06 -0.13 -2.01
N LEU A 276 -13.07 -1.45 -2.16
CA LEU A 276 -14.10 -2.15 -2.94
C LEU A 276 -15.47 -2.04 -2.27
N LEU A 277 -15.55 -2.19 -0.94
CA LEU A 277 -16.79 -1.98 -0.19
C LEU A 277 -17.29 -0.55 -0.34
N ALA A 278 -16.42 0.46 -0.17
CA ALA A 278 -16.81 1.86 -0.29
C ALA A 278 -17.32 2.20 -1.70
N LEU A 279 -16.66 1.70 -2.75
CA LEU A 279 -17.12 1.87 -4.13
C LEU A 279 -18.48 1.21 -4.36
N LEU A 280 -18.67 -0.02 -3.89
CA LEU A 280 -19.92 -0.75 -4.05
C LEU A 280 -21.09 -0.05 -3.33
N TRP A 281 -20.88 0.43 -2.10
CA TRP A 281 -21.90 1.16 -1.36
C TRP A 281 -22.23 2.52 -1.97
N LYS A 282 -21.32 3.12 -2.75
CA LYS A 282 -21.59 4.34 -3.50
C LYS A 282 -22.38 4.09 -4.77
N THR A 283 -22.02 3.05 -5.52
CA THR A 283 -22.67 2.76 -6.81
C THR A 283 -23.98 2.03 -6.69
N ASP A 284 -24.17 1.19 -5.66
CA ASP A 284 -25.41 0.46 -5.41
C ASP A 284 -25.73 0.37 -3.90
N PRO A 285 -26.19 1.46 -3.27
CA PRO A 285 -26.45 1.48 -1.83
C PRO A 285 -27.51 0.48 -1.37
N LEU A 286 -28.49 0.13 -2.21
CA LEU A 286 -29.58 -0.77 -1.85
C LEU A 286 -29.21 -2.25 -2.08
N GLY A 287 -28.41 -2.54 -3.10
CA GLY A 287 -27.99 -3.89 -3.48
C GLY A 287 -26.63 -4.32 -2.92
N ALA A 288 -25.80 -3.41 -2.38
CA ALA A 288 -24.43 -3.70 -1.95
C ALA A 288 -24.33 -4.90 -1.01
N GLY A 289 -25.20 -4.99 0.01
CA GLY A 289 -25.19 -6.12 0.95
C GLY A 289 -25.38 -7.48 0.27
N ILE A 290 -26.37 -7.56 -0.63
CA ILE A 290 -26.65 -8.78 -1.41
C ILE A 290 -25.46 -9.10 -2.33
N ARG A 291 -24.92 -8.10 -3.01
CA ARG A 291 -23.76 -8.27 -3.91
C ARG A 291 -22.53 -8.78 -3.16
N ILE A 292 -22.27 -8.29 -1.94
CA ILE A 292 -21.17 -8.77 -1.09
C ILE A 292 -21.33 -10.26 -0.77
N GLU A 293 -22.54 -10.68 -0.41
CA GLU A 293 -22.86 -12.08 -0.12
C GLU A 293 -22.72 -12.97 -1.36
N VAL A 294 -23.21 -12.51 -2.51
CA VAL A 294 -23.06 -13.20 -3.80
C VAL A 294 -21.59 -13.36 -4.16
N CYS A 295 -20.77 -12.30 -4.03
CA CYS A 295 -19.32 -12.38 -4.29
C CYS A 295 -18.63 -13.35 -3.34
N ALA A 296 -19.00 -13.34 -2.05
CA ALA A 296 -18.42 -14.25 -1.05
C ALA A 296 -18.75 -15.71 -1.37
N THR A 297 -19.99 -15.97 -1.82
CA THR A 297 -20.44 -17.29 -2.24
C THR A 297 -19.71 -17.76 -3.50
N ALA A 298 -19.60 -16.89 -4.51
CA ALA A 298 -18.89 -17.18 -5.76
C ALA A 298 -17.38 -17.41 -5.56
N ALA A 299 -16.80 -16.80 -4.52
CA ALA A 299 -15.39 -16.97 -4.18
C ALA A 299 -15.09 -18.23 -3.34
N MET A 300 -16.10 -18.97 -2.88
CA MET A 300 -15.87 -20.17 -2.07
C MET A 300 -15.15 -21.26 -2.90
N PRO A 301 -14.14 -21.93 -2.32
CA PRO A 301 -13.51 -23.08 -2.96
C PRO A 301 -14.53 -24.19 -3.27
N VAL A 302 -14.39 -24.81 -4.44
CA VAL A 302 -15.27 -25.90 -4.89
C VAL A 302 -14.91 -27.22 -4.20
N ASP A 303 -13.62 -27.43 -3.87
CA ASP A 303 -13.10 -28.67 -3.32
C ASP A 303 -13.47 -28.88 -1.85
N ASP A 304 -13.92 -30.09 -1.49
CA ASP A 304 -14.37 -30.43 -0.14
C ASP A 304 -13.24 -30.37 0.91
N GLU A 305 -11.97 -30.56 0.51
CA GLU A 305 -10.81 -30.38 1.40
C GLU A 305 -10.63 -28.91 1.81
N ALA A 306 -10.89 -27.96 0.91
CA ALA A 306 -10.82 -26.54 1.24
C ALA A 306 -11.98 -26.09 2.16
N ARG A 307 -13.11 -26.83 2.16
CA ARG A 307 -14.21 -26.64 3.12
C ARG A 307 -13.90 -27.16 4.52
N GLN A 308 -12.89 -28.02 4.69
CA GLN A 308 -12.47 -28.51 6.01
C GLN A 308 -11.81 -27.41 6.87
N TYR A 309 -11.37 -26.30 6.27
CA TYR A 309 -10.96 -25.09 7.01
C TYR A 309 -12.20 -24.32 7.49
N THR A 310 -12.89 -24.87 8.48
CA THR A 310 -14.16 -24.33 8.98
C THR A 310 -13.98 -23.11 9.88
N SER A 311 -12.76 -22.82 10.36
CA SER A 311 -12.52 -21.67 11.25
C SER A 311 -11.61 -20.63 10.61
N PHE A 312 -12.18 -19.44 10.40
CA PHE A 312 -11.43 -18.22 10.13
C PHE A 312 -11.00 -17.51 11.40
N GLU A 313 -11.45 -17.97 12.58
CA GLU A 313 -11.09 -17.35 13.84
C GLU A 313 -9.56 -17.41 14.03
N PRO A 314 -8.93 -16.31 14.46
CA PRO A 314 -9.54 -15.08 15.00
C PRO A 314 -9.79 -13.94 13.99
N LEU A 315 -9.60 -14.21 12.70
CA LEU A 315 -9.80 -13.27 11.60
C LEU A 315 -11.22 -13.40 11.00
N ARG A 316 -11.60 -12.44 10.16
CA ARG A 316 -12.89 -12.49 9.46
C ARG A 316 -12.80 -13.36 8.20
N ARG A 317 -13.91 -14.06 7.92
CA ARG A 317 -14.10 -14.79 6.67
C ARG A 317 -14.51 -13.84 5.53
N PRO A 318 -14.26 -14.21 4.26
CA PRO A 318 -14.85 -13.54 3.11
C PRO A 318 -16.37 -13.30 3.26
N GLY A 319 -16.81 -12.08 2.93
CA GLY A 319 -18.22 -11.67 3.05
C GLY A 319 -18.73 -11.37 4.46
N ALA A 320 -17.96 -11.57 5.53
CA ALA A 320 -18.41 -11.25 6.89
C ALA A 320 -18.41 -9.75 7.20
N SER A 321 -17.64 -8.95 6.46
CA SER A 321 -17.60 -7.50 6.60
C SER A 321 -18.57 -6.85 5.63
N LEU A 322 -19.65 -6.27 6.15
CA LEU A 322 -20.60 -5.48 5.35
C LEU A 322 -20.22 -3.99 5.31
N THR A 323 -19.49 -3.51 6.32
CA THR A 323 -19.08 -2.11 6.42
C THR A 323 -17.56 -1.97 6.34
N VAL A 324 -17.07 -0.78 5.99
CA VAL A 324 -15.64 -0.46 5.99
C VAL A 324 -15.03 -0.40 7.41
N ARG A 325 -15.86 -0.39 8.47
CA ARG A 325 -15.39 -0.33 9.86
C ARG A 325 -14.73 -1.64 10.30
N ASP A 326 -15.31 -2.78 9.94
CA ASP A 326 -14.78 -4.09 10.29
C ASP A 326 -13.34 -4.32 9.80
N PRO A 327 -13.02 -4.14 8.49
CA PRO A 327 -11.65 -4.25 8.00
C PRO A 327 -10.72 -3.19 8.62
N ALA A 328 -11.19 -1.98 8.91
CA ALA A 328 -10.40 -0.97 9.61
C ALA A 328 -9.98 -1.43 11.02
N MET A 329 -10.89 -2.02 11.78
CA MET A 329 -10.58 -2.59 13.10
C MET A 329 -9.61 -3.77 13.01
N GLU A 330 -9.75 -4.65 12.01
CA GLU A 330 -8.83 -5.76 11.80
C GLU A 330 -7.42 -5.30 11.41
N ILE A 331 -7.30 -4.23 10.60
CA ILE A 331 -6.01 -3.55 10.34
C ILE A 331 -5.36 -3.10 11.64
N CYS A 332 -6.10 -2.44 12.54
CA CYS A 332 -5.55 -1.99 13.82
C CYS A 332 -5.08 -3.16 14.69
N ARG A 333 -5.83 -4.28 14.73
CA ARG A 333 -5.41 -5.51 15.46
C ARG A 333 -4.11 -6.09 14.89
N ALA A 334 -4.01 -6.20 13.56
CA ALA A 334 -2.81 -6.71 12.90
C ALA A 334 -1.62 -5.76 13.10
N PHE A 335 -1.84 -4.46 12.98
CA PHE A 335 -0.80 -3.45 13.18
C PHE A 335 -0.29 -3.40 14.61
N GLU A 336 -1.12 -3.69 15.61
CA GLU A 336 -0.64 -3.80 16.99
C GLU A 336 0.44 -4.89 17.13
N TRP A 337 0.29 -6.01 16.42
CA TRP A 337 1.34 -7.02 16.38
C TRP A 337 2.55 -6.52 15.59
N VAL A 338 2.36 -5.94 14.41
CA VAL A 338 3.44 -5.38 13.56
C VAL A 338 4.29 -4.34 14.31
N SER A 339 3.66 -3.39 15.00
CA SER A 339 4.32 -2.31 15.76
C SER A 339 5.20 -2.81 16.92
N ARG A 340 5.05 -4.07 17.36
CA ARG A 340 5.93 -4.69 18.38
C ARG A 340 7.10 -5.46 17.78
N HIS A 341 6.99 -5.88 16.52
CA HIS A 341 7.93 -6.82 15.90
C HIS A 341 8.72 -6.20 14.74
N HIS A 342 8.33 -5.02 14.26
CA HIS A 342 8.94 -4.34 13.12
C HIS A 342 10.45 -4.13 13.26
N SER A 343 10.97 -3.85 14.47
CA SER A 343 12.40 -3.64 14.69
C SER A 343 13.24 -4.88 14.37
N ARG A 344 12.67 -6.08 14.58
CA ARG A 344 13.32 -7.39 14.38
C ARG A 344 13.10 -7.97 12.98
N SER A 345 12.07 -7.51 12.26
CA SER A 345 11.78 -8.01 10.92
C SER A 345 12.72 -7.43 9.86
N LYS A 346 13.19 -8.31 8.97
CA LYS A 346 13.90 -7.96 7.72
C LYS A 346 13.07 -8.28 6.49
N GLU A 347 11.81 -8.71 6.67
CA GLU A 347 10.94 -9.08 5.56
C GLU A 347 10.51 -7.81 4.79
N PRO A 348 10.39 -7.90 3.46
CA PRO A 348 9.88 -6.81 2.65
C PRO A 348 8.42 -6.52 3.02
N SER A 349 8.05 -5.25 3.05
CA SER A 349 6.68 -4.83 3.32
C SER A 349 6.31 -3.70 2.38
N PHE A 350 5.44 -4.00 1.43
CA PHE A 350 4.89 -3.00 0.54
C PHE A 350 3.73 -2.30 1.25
N LEU A 351 3.60 -0.99 1.01
CA LEU A 351 2.49 -0.19 1.53
C LEU A 351 2.36 -0.20 3.07
N TYR A 352 3.47 -0.36 3.81
CA TYR A 352 3.49 -0.58 5.27
C TYR A 352 2.49 0.27 6.09
N LEU A 353 2.46 1.60 5.88
CA LEU A 353 1.59 2.51 6.64
C LEU A 353 0.25 2.80 5.96
N PHE A 354 0.10 2.48 4.69
CA PHE A 354 -1.10 2.80 3.92
C PHE A 354 -2.38 2.18 4.51
N PRO A 355 -2.42 0.87 4.88
CA PRO A 355 -3.59 0.31 5.56
C PRO A 355 -3.96 1.05 6.84
N MET A 356 -2.98 1.50 7.63
CA MET A 356 -3.28 2.26 8.85
C MET A 356 -3.85 3.65 8.52
N GLY A 357 -3.38 4.29 7.44
CA GLY A 357 -3.98 5.52 6.93
C GLY A 357 -5.44 5.33 6.55
N MET A 358 -5.76 4.25 5.83
CA MET A 358 -7.12 3.85 5.48
C MET A 358 -7.98 3.55 6.71
N ALA A 359 -7.46 2.80 7.68
CA ALA A 359 -8.20 2.48 8.90
C ALA A 359 -8.56 3.76 9.67
N MET A 360 -7.62 4.71 9.79
CA MET A 360 -7.87 5.97 10.48
C MET A 360 -8.87 6.89 9.78
N SER A 361 -8.97 6.88 8.45
CA SER A 361 -9.95 7.70 7.74
C SER A 361 -11.38 7.26 8.08
N VAL A 362 -11.62 5.95 8.18
CA VAL A 362 -12.91 5.38 8.59
C VAL A 362 -13.18 5.56 10.08
N LEU A 363 -12.15 5.36 10.91
CA LEU A 363 -12.30 5.49 12.37
C LEU A 363 -12.31 6.95 12.85
N ALA A 364 -12.21 7.94 11.96
CA ALA A 364 -12.23 9.35 12.32
C ALA A 364 -13.49 9.76 13.11
N GLU A 365 -14.62 9.15 12.76
CA GLU A 365 -15.94 9.34 13.39
C GLU A 365 -16.18 8.40 14.60
N ASP A 366 -15.22 7.52 14.91
CA ASP A 366 -15.22 6.62 16.08
C ASP A 366 -14.15 7.11 17.09
N PRO A 367 -14.52 7.86 18.14
CA PRO A 367 -13.54 8.45 19.06
C PRO A 367 -12.63 7.42 19.75
N GLU A 368 -13.12 6.20 19.99
CA GLU A 368 -12.36 5.14 20.63
C GLU A 368 -11.42 4.48 19.61
N GLY A 369 -11.92 4.14 18.43
CA GLY A 369 -11.14 3.60 17.33
C GLY A 369 -10.01 4.54 16.89
N LYS A 370 -10.32 5.83 16.73
CA LYS A 370 -9.35 6.89 16.41
C LYS A 370 -8.23 6.96 17.44
N ARG A 371 -8.60 7.01 18.73
CA ARG A 371 -7.62 7.09 19.83
C ARG A 371 -6.72 5.86 19.85
N TRP A 372 -7.29 4.68 19.60
CA TRP A 372 -6.52 3.44 19.54
C TRP A 372 -5.53 3.43 18.37
N ALA A 373 -5.98 3.76 17.16
CA ALA A 373 -5.13 3.82 15.98
C ALA A 373 -3.99 4.85 16.14
N GLN A 374 -4.30 6.03 16.70
CA GLN A 374 -3.29 7.06 17.03
C GLN A 374 -2.28 6.53 18.05
N ALA A 375 -2.74 5.92 19.14
CA ALA A 375 -1.87 5.34 20.16
C ALA A 375 -0.96 4.25 19.59
N LEU A 376 -1.41 3.47 18.60
CA LEU A 376 -0.57 2.48 17.93
C LEU A 376 0.55 3.12 17.10
N LEU A 377 0.25 4.20 16.37
CA LEU A 377 1.23 4.93 15.56
C LEU A 377 2.25 5.68 16.42
N GLU A 378 1.82 6.24 17.56
CA GLU A 378 2.65 7.01 18.49
C GLU A 378 3.65 6.15 19.28
N LYS A 379 3.53 4.81 19.26
CA LYS A 379 4.51 3.88 19.88
C LYS A 379 5.92 3.99 19.29
N SER A 380 6.07 4.57 18.10
CA SER A 380 7.35 4.73 17.43
C SER A 380 7.49 6.15 16.88
N PRO A 381 8.64 6.82 17.06
CA PRO A 381 8.87 8.16 16.51
C PRO A 381 8.86 8.19 14.97
N ILE A 382 9.08 7.05 14.32
CA ILE A 382 9.07 6.94 12.84
C ILE A 382 7.63 6.96 12.30
N THR A 383 6.67 6.44 13.05
CA THR A 383 5.26 6.36 12.67
C THR A 383 4.40 7.40 13.38
N ALA A 384 4.93 8.02 14.43
CA ALA A 384 4.35 9.20 15.04
C ALA A 384 4.09 10.28 14.00
N ASN A 385 3.06 11.08 14.24
CA ASN A 385 2.60 12.14 13.33
C ASN A 385 2.22 11.68 11.92
N TYR A 386 2.17 10.36 11.65
CA TYR A 386 1.61 9.84 10.40
C TYR A 386 0.24 10.46 10.16
N ALA A 387 -0.67 10.35 11.14
CA ALA A 387 -2.01 10.95 11.18
C ALA A 387 -2.07 12.46 10.91
N ARG A 388 -0.97 13.20 11.06
CA ARG A 388 -0.94 14.67 10.98
C ARG A 388 -0.35 15.18 9.66
N GLY A 389 0.02 14.30 8.73
CA GLY A 389 0.69 14.70 7.48
C GLY A 389 2.19 14.94 7.61
N ASP A 390 2.68 15.20 8.82
CA ASP A 390 4.06 15.61 9.11
C ASP A 390 4.94 14.43 9.57
N ASN A 391 4.94 13.34 8.81
CA ASN A 391 5.68 12.13 9.17
C ASN A 391 7.06 12.05 8.49
N PRO A 392 8.13 11.71 9.25
CA PRO A 392 9.50 11.67 8.74
C PRO A 392 9.78 10.56 7.72
N ALA A 393 8.88 9.59 7.57
CA ALA A 393 8.93 8.58 6.51
C ALA A 393 8.27 9.05 5.19
N GLY A 394 7.74 10.28 5.10
CA GLY A 394 7.31 10.86 3.82
C GLY A 394 5.96 10.36 3.28
N PHE A 395 5.13 9.72 4.11
CA PHE A 395 3.85 9.14 3.70
C PHE A 395 2.62 9.75 4.41
N GLY A 396 2.79 10.81 5.22
CA GLY A 396 1.70 11.39 6.01
C GLY A 396 0.54 11.96 5.16
N PHE A 397 0.80 12.31 3.90
CA PHE A 397 -0.20 12.85 2.96
C PHE A 397 -1.21 11.81 2.47
N TYR A 398 -0.95 10.52 2.68
CA TYR A 398 -1.81 9.43 2.23
C TYR A 398 -2.96 9.12 3.20
N ILE A 399 -3.15 10.01 4.18
CA ILE A 399 -4.27 9.98 5.12
C ILE A 399 -5.19 11.09 4.71
N THR A 400 -6.27 10.73 4.06
CA THR A 400 -7.37 11.65 3.91
C THR A 400 -8.65 10.91 4.27
N GLN A 401 -9.48 11.52 5.12
CA GLN A 401 -10.93 11.24 5.15
C GLN A 401 -11.48 11.15 3.71
N GLN A 402 -10.87 11.95 2.83
CA GLN A 402 -11.11 12.12 1.39
C GLN A 402 -10.63 10.98 0.49
N ALA A 403 -9.88 9.98 0.99
CA ALA A 403 -9.51 8.84 0.15
C ALA A 403 -10.77 8.03 -0.18
N LEU A 404 -11.64 7.84 0.81
CA LEU A 404 -12.91 7.15 0.66
C LEU A 404 -14.06 8.07 0.25
N ASP A 405 -13.82 9.37 -0.03
CA ASP A 405 -14.83 10.35 -0.42
C ASP A 405 -14.40 11.07 -1.72
N PRO A 406 -15.07 10.85 -2.88
CA PRO A 406 -14.52 11.17 -4.18
C PRO A 406 -14.56 12.68 -4.50
N ASP A 407 -15.24 13.49 -3.70
CA ASP A 407 -15.61 14.86 -4.10
C ASP A 407 -14.58 15.91 -3.68
N GLU A 408 -13.70 15.60 -2.72
CA GLU A 408 -12.77 16.58 -2.15
C GLU A 408 -11.34 16.51 -2.71
N VAL A 409 -10.97 15.45 -3.42
CA VAL A 409 -9.60 15.28 -3.94
C VAL A 409 -9.50 15.72 -5.39
N GLN A 410 -9.07 16.97 -5.61
CA GLN A 410 -8.56 17.43 -6.90
C GLN A 410 -7.05 17.22 -6.96
N ALA A 411 -6.61 16.15 -7.63
CA ALA A 411 -5.22 16.08 -8.06
C ALA A 411 -4.99 17.11 -9.17
N THR A 412 -4.40 18.25 -8.84
CA THR A 412 -4.12 19.34 -9.80
C THR A 412 -3.03 18.96 -10.82
N GLN A 413 -2.34 17.84 -10.63
CA GLN A 413 -1.37 17.30 -11.59
C GLN A 413 -1.58 15.80 -11.78
N GLN A 414 -1.83 15.41 -13.03
CA GLN A 414 -1.81 14.00 -13.41
C GLN A 414 -0.38 13.44 -13.31
N LEU A 415 -0.26 12.18 -12.89
CA LEU A 415 1.00 11.43 -12.90
C LEU A 415 1.47 11.12 -14.32
N PHE A 416 0.52 11.05 -15.25
CA PHE A 416 0.70 10.80 -16.68
C PHE A 416 -0.25 11.67 -17.50
N SER A 417 0.20 12.13 -18.66
CA SER A 417 -0.69 12.64 -19.72
C SER A 417 -0.95 11.58 -20.80
N VAL A 418 -2.14 11.58 -21.43
CA VAL A 418 -2.49 10.65 -22.53
C VAL A 418 -1.44 10.63 -23.66
N PRO A 419 -0.82 11.75 -24.07
CA PRO A 419 0.28 11.75 -25.04
C PRO A 419 1.54 11.03 -24.56
N GLU A 420 1.85 11.04 -23.27
CA GLU A 420 3.04 10.36 -22.71
C GLU A 420 2.92 8.83 -22.80
N LEU A 421 1.68 8.30 -22.73
CA LEU A 421 1.38 6.88 -22.90
C LEU A 421 1.46 6.43 -24.38
N ALA A 422 1.16 7.34 -25.32
CA ALA A 422 1.19 7.05 -26.76
C ALA A 422 2.60 7.17 -27.37
N ALA A 423 3.45 8.05 -26.85
CA ALA A 423 4.81 8.30 -27.39
C ALA A 423 5.87 7.26 -26.95
N ALA A 424 5.46 6.14 -26.36
CA ALA A 424 6.33 5.03 -25.94
C ALA A 424 5.97 3.68 -26.59
N ASN A 425 4.94 3.66 -27.44
CA ASN A 425 4.67 2.59 -28.40
C ASN A 425 5.20 3.02 -29.78
#